data_AF-A0A3M1AIF7-F1
#
_entry.id   AF-A0A3M1AIF7-F1
#
_cell.length_a   1.000
_cell.length_b   1.000
_cell.length_c   1.000
_cell.angle_alpha   90.00
_cell.angle_beta   90.00
_cell.angle_gamma   90.00
#
_symmetry.space_group_name_H-M   'P 1'
#
loop_
_entity.id
_entity.type
_entity.pdbx_description
1 polymer ?
#
loop_
_entity_poly.entity_id
_entity_poly.type
_entity_poly.pdbx_seq_one_letter_code
_entity_poly.pdbx_strand_id
1 'polypeptide(L)'
;MKSITNYLTLAAFCIPLVMASCKKEEAQPQVQEQEAMSEQEAEAVTEIMAIAAIEDVEATAEAAESYAPSDQEIARTFCGETFDTTLEFHYQYLTLNVDYVTSWGLKVNCNNLNIPKSLEVTGTGTGNVTAALMDGSLNGASDGLLEGLLPDKDVYTFNGTYAGTGTLQSKVGLKNSYSVIATVSLDDITIDKETLFVTGGSGTMAIEATSSTGKTGAFTATFIINGDGTATIEINGNSFTIHL
;
A
#
# COMPACT_ATOMS: atom_id res chain seq x y z
N MET A 1 -90.69 -30.78 28.29
CA MET A 1 -89.45 -31.01 27.52
C MET A 1 -88.46 -29.91 27.90
N LYS A 2 -87.37 -30.29 28.61
CA LYS A 2 -86.14 -29.53 28.97
C LYS A 2 -86.29 -28.12 29.59
N SER A 3 -85.54 -27.66 30.59
CA SER A 3 -84.65 -28.21 31.63
C SER A 3 -84.06 -26.98 32.35
N ILE A 4 -84.01 -26.98 33.70
CA ILE A 4 -82.98 -26.34 34.59
C ILE A 4 -82.90 -24.79 34.55
N THR A 5 -83.32 -24.02 35.57
CA THR A 5 -82.93 -23.91 37.01
C THR A 5 -81.58 -23.20 37.25
N ASN A 6 -81.68 -21.95 37.74
CA ASN A 6 -80.92 -21.32 38.84
C ASN A 6 -79.53 -20.64 38.70
N TYR A 7 -79.55 -19.38 39.18
CA TYR A 7 -78.68 -18.72 40.18
C TYR A 7 -77.21 -18.33 39.90
N LEU A 8 -76.94 -17.07 40.30
CA LEU A 8 -75.94 -16.63 41.30
C LEU A 8 -74.69 -15.84 40.85
N THR A 9 -74.58 -14.67 41.49
CA THR A 9 -73.39 -14.01 42.08
C THR A 9 -72.32 -13.34 41.21
N LEU A 10 -72.34 -12.02 41.37
CA LEU A 10 -71.28 -11.02 41.33
C LEU A 10 -70.03 -11.44 42.14
N ALA A 11 -68.84 -11.38 41.53
CA ALA A 11 -67.56 -11.43 42.23
C ALA A 11 -66.61 -10.39 41.62
N ALA A 12 -66.19 -9.44 42.45
CA ALA A 12 -65.21 -8.41 42.16
C ALA A 12 -63.81 -9.03 42.01
N PHE A 13 -63.13 -8.72 40.91
CA PHE A 13 -61.76 -9.19 40.65
C PHE A 13 -60.78 -8.04 40.90
N CYS A 14 -60.02 -8.16 41.99
CA CYS A 14 -58.85 -7.33 42.28
C CYS A 14 -57.75 -7.59 41.24
N ILE A 15 -57.23 -6.53 40.62
CA ILE A 15 -56.04 -6.56 39.77
C ILE A 15 -54.81 -6.30 40.66
N PRO A 16 -53.85 -7.24 40.78
CA PRO A 16 -52.58 -6.94 41.42
C PRO A 16 -51.65 -6.16 40.48
N LEU A 17 -51.14 -5.02 40.96
CA LEU A 17 -49.98 -4.32 40.40
C LEU A 17 -48.74 -5.23 40.55
N VAL A 18 -48.17 -5.66 39.44
CA VAL A 18 -46.85 -6.30 39.43
C VAL A 18 -45.80 -5.21 39.21
N MET A 19 -45.04 -4.88 40.25
CA MET A 19 -43.87 -4.01 40.13
C MET A 19 -42.74 -4.79 39.44
N ALA A 20 -42.58 -4.60 38.14
CA ALA A 20 -41.38 -5.03 37.42
C ALA A 20 -40.21 -4.13 37.84
N SER A 21 -39.38 -4.63 38.76
CA SER A 21 -38.09 -4.04 39.10
C SER A 21 -37.15 -4.18 37.89
N CYS A 22 -37.03 -3.12 37.09
CA CYS A 22 -35.92 -2.98 36.14
C CYS A 22 -34.64 -2.79 36.96
N LYS A 23 -33.91 -3.88 37.22
CA LYS A 23 -32.48 -3.76 37.48
C LYS A 23 -31.86 -3.18 36.22
N LYS A 24 -31.29 -1.99 36.35
CA LYS A 24 -30.42 -1.39 35.34
C LYS A 24 -29.20 -2.31 35.25
N GLU A 25 -29.20 -3.19 34.26
CA GLU A 25 -28.05 -4.00 33.93
C GLU A 25 -26.99 -3.04 33.42
N GLU A 26 -25.91 -2.90 34.19
CA GLU A 26 -24.75 -2.13 33.79
C GLU A 26 -24.19 -2.79 32.54
N ALA A 27 -24.33 -2.11 31.39
CA ALA A 27 -23.69 -2.52 30.16
C ALA A 27 -22.18 -2.57 30.41
N GLN A 28 -21.65 -3.77 30.63
CA GLN A 28 -20.21 -3.99 30.54
C GLN A 28 -19.78 -3.50 29.16
N PRO A 29 -18.71 -2.68 29.06
CA PRO A 29 -18.18 -2.31 27.76
C PRO A 29 -17.80 -3.61 27.05
N GLN A 30 -18.55 -3.97 26.02
CA GLN A 30 -18.15 -5.07 25.15
C GLN A 30 -16.83 -4.63 24.54
N VAL A 31 -15.75 -5.28 24.94
CA VAL A 31 -14.49 -5.22 24.22
C VAL A 31 -14.82 -5.80 22.85
N GLN A 32 -15.09 -4.92 21.88
CA GLN A 32 -15.25 -5.34 20.50
C GLN A 32 -13.93 -5.99 20.12
N GLU A 33 -13.98 -7.30 19.91
CA GLU A 33 -12.80 -8.08 19.62
C GLU A 33 -12.25 -7.56 18.30
N GLN A 34 -11.05 -6.99 18.33
CA GLN A 34 -10.37 -6.53 17.13
C GLN A 34 -10.11 -7.77 16.27
N GLU A 35 -10.76 -7.86 15.11
CA GLU A 35 -10.57 -8.96 14.17
C GLU A 35 -9.31 -8.74 13.31
N ALA A 36 -8.92 -9.78 12.57
CA ALA A 36 -7.88 -9.63 11.55
C ALA A 36 -8.28 -8.54 10.52
N MET A 37 -7.32 -8.06 9.75
CA MET A 37 -7.57 -7.08 8.68
C MET A 37 -8.71 -7.55 7.76
N SER A 38 -9.67 -6.67 7.50
CA SER A 38 -10.75 -6.94 6.56
C SER A 38 -10.26 -6.92 5.11
N GLU A 39 -11.04 -7.49 4.19
CA GLU A 39 -10.69 -7.55 2.76
C GLU A 39 -10.51 -6.16 2.15
N GLN A 40 -11.43 -5.23 2.44
CA GLN A 40 -11.35 -3.85 1.97
C GLN A 40 -10.12 -3.11 2.51
N GLU A 41 -9.72 -3.41 3.75
CA GLU A 41 -8.49 -2.87 4.34
C GLU A 41 -7.25 -3.46 3.66
N ALA A 42 -7.26 -4.76 3.34
CA ALA A 42 -6.16 -5.42 2.64
C ALA A 42 -5.97 -4.84 1.23
N GLU A 43 -7.05 -4.59 0.49
CA GLU A 43 -7.01 -3.91 -0.81
C GLU A 43 -6.38 -2.53 -0.70
N ALA A 44 -6.77 -1.72 0.29
CA ALA A 44 -6.23 -0.39 0.52
C ALA A 44 -4.72 -0.42 0.84
N VAL A 45 -4.26 -1.33 1.70
CA VAL A 45 -2.83 -1.49 1.99
C VAL A 45 -2.06 -1.89 0.73
N THR A 46 -2.64 -2.74 -0.09
CA THR A 46 -2.03 -3.23 -1.33
C THR A 46 -1.87 -2.09 -2.35
N GLU A 47 -2.91 -1.28 -2.55
CA GLU A 47 -2.85 -0.07 -3.39
C GLU A 47 -1.74 0.89 -2.92
N ILE A 48 -1.71 1.20 -1.63
CA ILE A 48 -0.69 2.09 -1.04
C ILE A 48 0.73 1.57 -1.30
N MET A 49 0.96 0.26 -1.08
CA MET A 49 2.28 -0.34 -1.26
C MET A 49 2.70 -0.43 -2.73
N ALA A 50 1.77 -0.71 -3.64
CA ALA A 50 2.04 -0.72 -5.07
C ALA A 50 2.45 0.68 -5.56
N ILE A 51 1.69 1.72 -5.19
CA ILE A 51 1.99 3.11 -5.56
C ILE A 51 3.33 3.53 -4.99
N ALA A 52 3.58 3.29 -3.69
CA ALA A 52 4.86 3.64 -3.07
C ALA A 52 6.07 2.98 -3.76
N ALA A 53 5.93 1.73 -4.23
CA ALA A 53 6.99 1.04 -4.95
C ALA A 53 7.21 1.58 -6.36
N ILE A 54 6.14 1.91 -7.09
CA ILE A 54 6.23 2.45 -8.46
C ILE A 54 6.79 3.87 -8.46
N GLU A 55 6.34 4.71 -7.54
CA GLU A 55 6.83 6.08 -7.40
C GLU A 55 8.32 6.12 -7.04
N ASP A 56 8.80 5.18 -6.22
CA ASP A 56 10.23 5.05 -5.92
C ASP A 56 11.06 4.73 -7.19
N VAL A 57 10.49 3.97 -8.13
CA VAL A 57 11.11 3.67 -9.42
C VAL A 57 11.12 4.89 -10.35
N GLU A 58 10.04 5.65 -10.42
CA GLU A 58 9.99 6.88 -11.23
C GLU A 58 10.98 7.93 -10.72
N ALA A 59 11.05 8.14 -9.40
CA ALA A 59 12.03 9.03 -8.79
C ALA A 59 13.48 8.55 -9.02
N THR A 60 13.70 7.23 -9.03
CA THR A 60 15.00 6.65 -9.41
C THR A 60 15.36 6.97 -10.86
N ALA A 61 14.39 6.93 -11.78
CA ALA A 61 14.60 7.27 -13.18
C ALA A 61 14.91 8.77 -13.37
N GLU A 62 14.22 9.65 -12.63
CA GLU A 62 14.52 11.09 -12.61
C GLU A 62 15.95 11.35 -12.11
N ALA A 63 16.34 10.70 -11.01
CA ALA A 63 17.71 10.79 -10.51
C ALA A 63 18.73 10.29 -11.56
N ALA A 64 18.41 9.22 -12.29
CA ALA A 64 19.27 8.62 -13.29
C ALA A 64 19.59 9.54 -14.48
N GLU A 65 18.68 10.46 -14.86
CA GLU A 65 18.91 11.40 -15.97
C GLU A 65 20.17 12.26 -15.76
N SER A 66 20.44 12.64 -14.50
CA SER A 66 21.62 13.41 -14.14
C SER A 66 22.94 12.65 -14.41
N TYR A 67 22.87 11.33 -14.58
CA TYR A 67 24.02 10.43 -14.72
C TYR A 67 24.06 9.69 -16.07
N ALA A 68 23.12 9.98 -16.96
CA ALA A 68 23.08 9.47 -18.33
C ALA A 68 23.44 10.60 -19.33
N PRO A 69 24.69 11.11 -19.34
CA PRO A 69 25.06 12.20 -20.23
C PRO A 69 24.93 11.76 -21.69
N SER A 70 24.41 12.65 -22.53
CA SER A 70 24.30 12.44 -23.98
C SER A 70 25.66 12.31 -24.68
N ASP A 71 26.72 12.80 -24.04
CA ASP A 71 28.11 12.68 -24.51
C ASP A 71 28.77 11.43 -23.91
N GLN A 72 29.19 10.50 -24.77
CA GLN A 72 29.85 9.27 -24.37
C GLN A 72 31.24 9.48 -23.74
N GLU A 73 31.96 10.56 -24.07
CA GLU A 73 33.23 10.86 -23.42
C GLU A 73 33.02 11.31 -21.97
N ILE A 74 31.97 12.09 -21.71
CA ILE A 74 31.54 12.45 -20.37
C ILE A 74 30.99 11.23 -19.63
N ALA A 75 30.23 10.36 -20.29
CA ALA A 75 29.69 9.13 -19.70
C ALA A 75 30.78 8.24 -19.08
N ARG A 76 31.95 8.16 -19.74
CA ARG A 76 33.09 7.35 -19.27
C ARG A 76 33.66 7.82 -17.94
N THR A 77 33.47 9.07 -17.55
CA THR A 77 34.02 9.60 -16.29
C THR A 77 33.21 9.17 -15.07
N PHE A 78 32.00 8.65 -15.25
CA PHE A 78 31.12 8.23 -14.16
C PHE A 78 31.23 6.75 -13.81
N CYS A 79 32.05 5.98 -14.52
CA CYS A 79 32.13 4.53 -14.32
C CYS A 79 32.69 4.15 -12.94
N GLY A 80 31.93 3.34 -12.21
CA GLY A 80 32.31 2.88 -10.87
C GLY A 80 32.12 3.94 -9.77
N GLU A 81 31.70 5.14 -10.13
CA GLU A 81 31.38 6.18 -9.17
C GLU A 81 30.07 5.86 -8.43
N THR A 82 29.99 6.37 -7.21
CA THR A 82 28.79 6.29 -6.37
C THR A 82 28.29 7.70 -6.10
N PHE A 83 26.99 7.88 -6.19
CA PHE A 83 26.31 9.14 -6.00
C PHE A 83 25.21 8.95 -4.97
N ASP A 84 25.01 9.97 -4.16
CA ASP A 84 23.88 10.02 -3.26
C ASP A 84 22.98 11.19 -3.65
N THR A 85 21.68 10.98 -3.59
CA THR A 85 20.68 12.04 -3.78
C THR A 85 19.55 11.89 -2.78
N THR A 86 18.78 12.95 -2.59
CA THR A 86 17.58 12.94 -1.76
C THR A 86 16.53 13.77 -2.47
N LEU A 87 15.35 13.17 -2.67
CA LEU A 87 14.21 13.82 -3.30
C LEU A 87 13.03 13.73 -2.34
N GLU A 88 12.24 14.80 -2.36
CA GLU A 88 10.94 14.84 -1.72
C GLU A 88 9.88 14.60 -2.79
N PHE A 89 8.95 13.71 -2.48
CA PHE A 89 7.91 13.27 -3.37
C PHE A 89 6.54 13.55 -2.75
N HIS A 90 5.62 14.02 -3.60
CA HIS A 90 4.24 14.30 -3.23
C HIS A 90 3.29 13.72 -4.27
N TYR A 91 2.64 12.60 -3.92
CA TYR A 91 1.55 12.05 -4.70
C TYR A 91 0.21 12.60 -4.25
N GLN A 92 -0.64 12.95 -5.21
CA GLN A 92 -2.04 13.24 -4.92
C GLN A 92 -2.96 12.78 -6.04
N TYR A 93 -3.76 11.76 -5.75
CA TYR A 93 -4.85 11.31 -6.62
C TYR A 93 -6.14 11.07 -5.82
N LEU A 94 -7.19 11.83 -6.15
CA LEU A 94 -8.47 11.82 -5.45
C LEU A 94 -8.32 11.97 -3.92
N THR A 95 -8.52 10.88 -3.18
CA THR A 95 -8.45 10.79 -1.72
C THR A 95 -7.15 10.20 -1.22
N LEU A 96 -6.25 9.78 -2.12
CA LEU A 96 -4.93 9.27 -1.79
C LEU A 96 -3.91 10.41 -1.89
N ASN A 97 -3.21 10.61 -0.79
CA ASN A 97 -2.08 11.51 -0.67
C ASN A 97 -0.92 10.74 -0.04
N VAL A 98 0.25 10.80 -0.66
CA VAL A 98 1.46 10.14 -0.20
C VAL A 98 2.58 11.16 -0.21
N ASP A 99 3.06 11.52 0.97
CA ASP A 99 4.20 12.41 1.18
C ASP A 99 5.40 11.57 1.57
N TYR A 100 6.46 11.55 0.77
CA TYR A 100 7.68 10.78 1.07
C TYR A 100 8.94 11.60 0.88
N VAL A 101 9.93 11.32 1.72
CA VAL A 101 11.31 11.76 1.50
C VAL A 101 12.15 10.51 1.36
N THR A 102 12.86 10.37 0.25
CA THR A 102 13.73 9.22 0.00
C THR A 102 15.15 9.70 -0.29
N SER A 103 16.11 9.00 0.32
CA SER A 103 17.53 9.12 0.02
C SER A 103 17.96 7.88 -0.75
N TRP A 104 18.62 8.09 -1.89
CA TRP A 104 19.18 7.00 -2.71
C TRP A 104 20.69 7.05 -2.74
N GLY A 105 21.31 5.88 -2.69
CA GLY A 105 22.67 5.60 -3.13
C GLY A 105 22.63 4.91 -4.49
N LEU A 106 23.31 5.50 -5.47
CA LEU A 106 23.35 5.09 -6.87
C LEU A 106 24.78 4.71 -7.25
N LYS A 107 24.99 3.54 -7.85
CA LYS A 107 26.31 3.10 -8.31
C LYS A 107 26.30 2.76 -9.79
N VAL A 108 27.14 3.46 -10.55
CA VAL A 108 27.21 3.30 -12.01
C VAL A 108 28.02 2.07 -12.39
N ASN A 109 27.35 1.12 -13.03
CA ASN A 109 27.94 -0.07 -13.60
C ASN A 109 28.21 0.12 -15.08
N CYS A 110 29.41 -0.25 -15.51
CA CYS A 110 29.88 -0.06 -16.88
C CYS A 110 30.20 -1.36 -17.60
N ASN A 111 30.14 -1.31 -18.92
CA ASN A 111 30.59 -2.41 -19.77
C ASN A 111 32.13 -2.43 -19.93
N ASN A 112 32.65 -3.40 -20.68
CA ASN A 112 34.08 -3.58 -20.94
C ASN A 112 34.76 -2.42 -21.70
N LEU A 113 33.97 -1.49 -22.27
CA LEU A 113 34.46 -0.28 -22.95
C LEU A 113 34.41 0.96 -22.03
N ASN A 114 34.14 0.76 -20.73
CA ASN A 114 33.99 1.80 -19.73
C ASN A 114 32.83 2.77 -20.07
N ILE A 115 31.74 2.25 -20.62
CA ILE A 115 30.53 3.02 -20.90
C ILE A 115 29.44 2.61 -19.90
N PRO A 116 28.75 3.56 -19.23
CA PRO A 116 27.62 3.28 -18.34
C PRO A 116 26.58 2.38 -19.00
N LYS A 117 26.20 1.32 -18.28
CA LYS A 117 25.22 0.33 -18.73
C LYS A 117 24.01 0.28 -17.80
N SER A 118 24.24 0.39 -16.49
CA SER A 118 23.19 0.29 -15.48
C SER A 118 23.55 1.05 -14.20
N LEU A 119 22.53 1.33 -13.38
CA LEU A 119 22.67 1.85 -12.02
C LEU A 119 22.23 0.76 -11.05
N GLU A 120 23.11 0.41 -10.10
CA GLU A 120 22.68 -0.19 -8.84
C GLU A 120 22.03 0.89 -7.99
N VAL A 121 20.86 0.61 -7.45
CA VAL A 121 20.03 1.55 -6.72
C VAL A 121 19.78 0.97 -5.34
N THR A 122 20.06 1.77 -4.32
CA THR A 122 19.64 1.49 -2.93
C THR A 122 18.92 2.72 -2.41
N GLY A 123 17.74 2.56 -1.85
CA GLY A 123 16.94 3.67 -1.35
C GLY A 123 16.47 3.43 0.08
N THR A 124 16.34 4.51 0.85
CA THR A 124 15.60 4.50 2.10
C THR A 124 14.75 5.75 2.19
N GLY A 125 13.47 5.59 2.50
CA GLY A 125 12.55 6.70 2.59
C GLY A 125 11.62 6.59 3.77
N THR A 126 11.03 7.73 4.13
CA THR A 126 10.02 7.83 5.17
C THR A 126 8.92 8.75 4.70
N GLY A 127 7.68 8.41 5.00
CA GLY A 127 6.55 9.18 4.53
C GLY A 127 5.26 8.96 5.31
N ASN A 128 4.29 9.78 4.98
CA ASN A 128 2.93 9.71 5.49
C ASN A 128 1.97 9.39 4.36
N VAL A 129 0.92 8.66 4.69
CA VAL A 129 -0.14 8.29 3.77
C VAL A 129 -1.47 8.75 4.34
N THR A 130 -2.28 9.37 3.49
CA THR A 130 -3.69 9.67 3.73
C THR A 130 -4.49 9.11 2.56
N ALA A 131 -5.28 8.07 2.78
CA ALA A 131 -6.11 7.42 1.78
C ALA A 131 -7.60 7.48 2.17
N ALA A 132 -8.52 7.04 1.30
CA ALA A 132 -9.94 6.99 1.63
C ALA A 132 -10.24 6.12 2.88
N LEU A 133 -9.51 5.02 3.01
CA LEU A 133 -9.77 3.98 4.00
C LEU A 133 -8.72 3.89 5.09
N MET A 134 -7.55 4.52 4.91
CA MET A 134 -6.45 4.44 5.86
C MET A 134 -5.70 5.77 5.98
N ASP A 135 -5.09 5.99 7.14
CA ASP A 135 -4.05 6.99 7.36
C ASP A 135 -2.84 6.33 7.99
N GLY A 136 -1.65 6.88 7.84
CA GLY A 136 -0.53 6.42 8.63
C GLY A 136 0.81 6.92 8.15
N SER A 137 1.84 6.22 8.58
CA SER A 137 3.22 6.45 8.16
C SER A 137 3.89 5.15 7.79
N LEU A 138 4.79 5.26 6.83
CA LEU A 138 5.49 4.15 6.23
C LEU A 138 6.96 4.56 6.02
N ASN A 139 7.84 3.59 6.16
CA ASN A 139 9.24 3.66 5.78
C ASN A 139 9.43 2.71 4.61
N GLY A 140 10.14 3.16 3.60
CA GLY A 140 10.51 2.38 2.43
C GLY A 140 11.99 2.04 2.46
N ALA A 141 12.35 0.89 1.94
CA ALA A 141 13.72 0.57 1.54
C ALA A 141 13.67 -0.09 0.16
N SER A 142 14.46 0.39 -0.79
CA SER A 142 14.55 -0.18 -2.12
C SER A 142 15.94 -0.68 -2.44
N ASP A 143 15.99 -1.72 -3.28
CA ASP A 143 17.21 -2.27 -3.84
C ASP A 143 16.89 -2.74 -5.27
N GLY A 144 17.71 -2.36 -6.24
CA GLY A 144 17.45 -2.74 -7.62
C GLY A 144 18.51 -2.34 -8.62
N LEU A 145 18.20 -2.64 -9.87
CA LEU A 145 19.04 -2.39 -11.03
C LEU A 145 18.22 -1.66 -12.09
N LEU A 146 18.64 -0.42 -12.41
CA LEU A 146 18.11 0.33 -13.53
C LEU A 146 19.03 0.13 -14.75
N GLU A 147 18.51 -0.46 -15.81
CA GLU A 147 19.22 -0.62 -17.09
C GLU A 147 18.74 0.39 -18.13
N GLY A 148 19.45 0.44 -19.25
CA GLY A 148 19.06 1.27 -20.39
C GLY A 148 19.64 2.67 -20.36
N LEU A 149 20.72 2.95 -19.61
CA LEU A 149 21.31 4.29 -19.50
C LEU A 149 21.79 4.92 -20.81
N LEU A 150 22.02 4.11 -21.85
CA LEU A 150 22.58 4.60 -23.10
C LEU A 150 21.55 5.45 -23.88
N PRO A 151 21.99 6.52 -24.58
CA PRO A 151 21.08 7.39 -25.36
C PRO A 151 20.38 6.72 -26.55
N ASP A 152 20.82 5.52 -26.97
CA ASP A 152 20.17 4.75 -28.04
C ASP A 152 18.97 3.92 -27.56
N LYS A 153 18.62 4.04 -26.28
CA LYS A 153 17.44 3.44 -25.65
C LYS A 153 16.41 4.51 -25.35
N ASP A 154 15.16 4.24 -25.73
CA ASP A 154 14.00 5.10 -25.46
C ASP A 154 13.39 4.85 -24.08
N VAL A 155 13.78 3.75 -23.43
CA VAL A 155 13.23 3.34 -22.12
C VAL A 155 14.34 2.97 -21.14
N TYR A 156 14.07 3.14 -19.86
CA TYR A 156 14.74 2.43 -18.78
C TYR A 156 14.00 1.13 -18.45
N THR A 157 14.73 0.16 -17.90
CA THR A 157 14.13 -1.06 -17.35
C THR A 157 14.64 -1.26 -15.93
N PHE A 158 13.74 -1.35 -14.97
CA PHE A 158 14.05 -1.54 -13.56
C PHE A 158 13.61 -2.93 -13.09
N ASN A 159 14.53 -3.60 -12.40
CA ASN A 159 14.29 -4.85 -11.70
C ASN A 159 14.76 -4.69 -10.25
N GLY A 160 13.94 -5.06 -9.27
CA GLY A 160 14.31 -4.83 -7.88
C GLY A 160 13.26 -5.20 -6.86
N THR A 161 13.43 -4.65 -5.67
CA THR A 161 12.53 -4.85 -4.53
C THR A 161 12.29 -3.54 -3.80
N TYR A 162 11.10 -3.44 -3.21
CA TYR A 162 10.72 -2.40 -2.27
C TYR A 162 10.18 -3.05 -0.99
N ALA A 163 10.74 -2.69 0.16
CA ALA A 163 10.31 -3.13 1.46
C ALA A 163 9.65 -1.96 2.20
N GLY A 164 8.35 -2.08 2.47
CA GLY A 164 7.58 -1.09 3.21
C GLY A 164 7.35 -1.54 4.65
N THR A 165 7.60 -0.68 5.64
CA THR A 165 7.26 -0.95 7.04
C THR A 165 6.64 0.26 7.71
N GLY A 166 5.60 0.09 8.51
CA GLY A 166 5.03 1.22 9.22
C GLY A 166 3.74 0.92 9.95
N THR A 167 2.97 1.97 10.23
CA THR A 167 1.69 1.87 10.94
C THR A 167 0.60 2.52 10.10
N LEU A 168 -0.45 1.75 9.82
CA LEU A 168 -1.65 2.23 9.14
C LEU A 168 -2.85 2.10 10.09
N GLN A 169 -3.67 3.15 10.14
CA GLN A 169 -4.91 3.21 10.88
C GLN A 169 -6.09 3.25 9.92
N SER A 170 -7.00 2.30 10.09
CA SER A 170 -8.24 2.25 9.34
C SER A 170 -9.17 3.42 9.68
N LYS A 171 -9.84 3.97 8.66
CA LYS A 171 -10.91 4.97 8.78
C LYS A 171 -12.29 4.34 8.88
N VAL A 172 -12.38 3.05 8.57
CA VAL A 172 -13.62 2.27 8.52
C VAL A 172 -13.69 1.27 9.67
N GLY A 173 -14.86 0.66 9.85
CA GLY A 173 -15.09 -0.34 10.89
C GLY A 173 -14.70 0.15 12.29
N LEU A 174 -13.90 -0.66 12.97
CA LEU A 174 -13.41 -0.39 14.34
C LEU A 174 -12.22 0.58 14.40
N LYS A 175 -11.79 1.13 13.26
CA LYS A 175 -10.65 2.05 13.16
C LYS A 175 -9.35 1.48 13.73
N ASN A 176 -9.16 0.20 13.46
CA ASN A 176 -8.03 -0.59 13.90
C ASN A 176 -6.71 0.02 13.42
N SER A 177 -5.69 -0.08 14.26
CA SER A 177 -4.32 0.22 13.88
C SER A 177 -3.57 -1.07 13.59
N TYR A 178 -2.79 -1.06 12.51
CA TYR A 178 -2.02 -2.18 11.99
C TYR A 178 -0.56 -1.77 11.84
N SER A 179 0.35 -2.55 12.43
CA SER A 179 1.75 -2.56 12.06
C SER A 179 1.89 -3.39 10.78
N VAL A 180 2.41 -2.78 9.71
CA VAL A 180 2.51 -3.39 8.39
C VAL A 180 3.97 -3.63 8.03
N ILE A 181 4.24 -4.81 7.45
CA ILE A 181 5.47 -5.16 6.77
C ILE A 181 5.09 -5.64 5.38
N ALA A 182 5.62 -5.02 4.33
CA ALA A 182 5.41 -5.43 2.95
C ALA A 182 6.75 -5.64 2.24
N THR A 183 6.77 -6.60 1.34
CA THR A 183 7.83 -6.78 0.36
C THR A 183 7.21 -6.82 -1.02
N VAL A 184 7.65 -5.93 -1.89
CA VAL A 184 7.26 -5.81 -3.28
C VAL A 184 8.45 -6.24 -4.12
N SER A 185 8.24 -7.15 -5.07
CA SER A 185 9.21 -7.51 -6.10
C SER A 185 8.75 -6.91 -7.41
N LEU A 186 9.68 -6.29 -8.12
CA LEU A 186 9.48 -5.52 -9.34
C LEU A 186 10.22 -6.22 -10.48
N ASP A 187 9.48 -6.57 -11.53
CA ASP A 187 9.95 -7.36 -12.67
C ASP A 187 9.69 -6.61 -13.97
N ASP A 188 10.78 -6.32 -14.68
CA ASP A 188 10.82 -5.62 -15.97
C ASP A 188 9.96 -4.33 -16.01
N ILE A 189 10.04 -3.53 -14.95
CA ILE A 189 9.36 -2.23 -14.88
C ILE A 189 9.96 -1.32 -15.95
N THR A 190 9.15 -0.91 -16.91
CA THR A 190 9.59 -0.13 -18.06
C THR A 190 9.22 1.33 -17.86
N ILE A 191 10.21 2.23 -17.93
CA ILE A 191 10.01 3.68 -17.79
C ILE A 191 10.35 4.35 -19.11
N ASP A 192 9.46 5.21 -19.61
CA ASP A 192 9.72 6.01 -20.80
C ASP A 192 10.69 7.16 -20.47
N LYS A 193 11.77 7.33 -21.24
CA LYS A 193 12.79 8.33 -20.92
C LYS A 193 12.40 9.77 -21.22
N GLU A 194 11.39 10.00 -22.05
CA GLU A 194 10.95 11.36 -22.37
C GLU A 194 9.99 11.89 -21.30
N THR A 195 9.13 11.00 -20.79
CA THR A 195 8.08 11.34 -19.83
C THR A 195 8.41 10.97 -18.39
N LEU A 196 9.39 10.07 -18.18
CA LEU A 196 9.78 9.48 -16.90
C LEU A 196 8.67 8.68 -16.18
N PHE A 197 7.57 8.37 -16.88
CA PHE A 197 6.50 7.55 -16.34
C PHE A 197 6.70 6.07 -16.60
N VAL A 198 6.21 5.25 -15.68
CA VAL A 198 6.16 3.81 -15.87
C VAL A 198 5.08 3.45 -16.89
N THR A 199 5.49 2.70 -17.91
CA THR A 199 4.66 2.30 -19.05
C THR A 199 4.41 0.80 -19.13
N GLY A 200 5.05 0.00 -18.27
CA GLY A 200 4.85 -1.44 -18.26
C GLY A 200 5.64 -2.16 -17.18
N GLY A 201 5.47 -3.48 -17.13
CA GLY A 201 6.10 -4.37 -16.16
C GLY A 201 5.10 -4.97 -15.18
N SER A 202 5.61 -5.73 -14.22
CA SER A 202 4.77 -6.42 -13.25
C SER A 202 5.46 -6.56 -11.90
N GLY A 203 4.72 -7.00 -10.91
CA GLY A 203 5.30 -7.29 -9.61
C GLY A 203 4.44 -8.18 -8.74
N THR A 204 5.05 -8.61 -7.64
CA THR A 204 4.40 -9.40 -6.60
C THR A 204 4.59 -8.75 -5.24
N MET A 205 3.60 -8.86 -4.38
CA MET A 205 3.60 -8.30 -3.04
C MET A 205 3.33 -9.39 -2.01
N ALA A 206 4.08 -9.37 -0.91
CA ALA A 206 3.79 -10.11 0.30
C ALA A 206 3.61 -9.11 1.43
N ILE A 207 2.45 -9.12 2.07
CA ILE A 207 2.07 -8.14 3.10
C ILE A 207 1.67 -8.89 4.37
N GLU A 208 2.25 -8.48 5.48
CA GLU A 208 1.89 -8.89 6.82
C GLU A 208 1.38 -7.66 7.59
N ALA A 209 0.21 -7.80 8.21
CA ALA A 209 -0.40 -6.75 9.02
C ALA A 209 -0.79 -7.28 10.40
N THR A 210 -0.21 -6.68 11.43
CA THR A 210 -0.46 -7.03 12.84
C THR A 210 -1.27 -5.94 13.51
N SER A 211 -2.50 -6.27 13.93
CA SER A 211 -3.37 -5.39 14.70
C SER A 211 -2.77 -5.02 16.08
N SER A 212 -3.24 -3.94 16.68
CA SER A 212 -2.88 -3.53 18.05
C SER A 212 -3.17 -4.58 19.13
N THR A 213 -4.03 -5.56 18.87
CA THR A 213 -4.28 -6.70 19.76
C THR A 213 -3.33 -7.89 19.55
N GLY A 214 -2.39 -7.77 18.61
CA GLY A 214 -1.41 -8.82 18.28
C GLY A 214 -1.93 -9.90 17.34
N LYS A 215 -3.11 -9.72 16.72
CA LYS A 215 -3.58 -10.62 15.65
C LYS A 215 -2.93 -10.23 14.33
N THR A 216 -2.31 -11.19 13.67
CA THR A 216 -1.59 -11.01 12.41
C THR A 216 -2.37 -11.65 11.27
N GLY A 217 -2.54 -10.90 10.17
CA GLY A 217 -2.99 -11.40 8.87
C GLY A 217 -1.88 -11.25 7.85
N ALA A 218 -1.80 -12.18 6.91
CA ALA A 218 -0.85 -12.10 5.79
C ALA A 218 -1.56 -12.42 4.48
N PHE A 219 -1.18 -11.71 3.42
CA PHE A 219 -1.74 -11.90 2.08
C PHE A 219 -0.69 -11.59 1.03
N THR A 220 -0.90 -12.15 -0.16
CA THR A 220 -0.08 -11.90 -1.33
C THR A 220 -0.92 -11.28 -2.42
N ALA A 221 -0.32 -10.40 -3.20
CA ALA A 221 -0.94 -9.79 -4.36
C ALA A 221 0.02 -9.77 -5.54
N THR A 222 -0.53 -9.63 -6.74
CA THR A 222 0.26 -9.36 -7.96
C THR A 222 -0.27 -8.10 -8.61
N PHE A 223 0.57 -7.43 -9.41
CA PHE A 223 0.10 -6.32 -10.23
C PHE A 223 0.76 -6.31 -11.60
N ILE A 224 0.04 -5.76 -12.57
CA ILE A 224 0.49 -5.56 -13.95
C ILE A 224 0.23 -4.10 -14.32
N ILE A 225 1.24 -3.44 -14.87
CA ILE A 225 1.13 -2.06 -15.33
C ILE A 225 0.62 -2.05 -16.77
N ASN A 226 -0.45 -1.30 -17.00
CA ASN A 226 -1.23 -1.37 -18.25
C ASN A 226 -0.72 -0.40 -19.34
N GLY A 227 0.20 0.50 -18.98
CA GLY A 227 0.80 1.49 -19.90
C GLY A 227 -0.04 2.73 -20.19
N ASP A 228 -1.16 2.88 -19.49
CA ASP A 228 -2.07 4.03 -19.58
C ASP A 228 -2.17 4.83 -18.26
N GLY A 229 -1.13 4.75 -17.42
CA GLY A 229 -1.13 5.34 -16.08
C GLY A 229 -1.98 4.56 -15.08
N THR A 230 -2.21 3.26 -15.33
CA THR A 230 -2.94 2.39 -14.42
C THR A 230 -2.21 1.06 -14.20
N ALA A 231 -2.50 0.42 -13.07
CA ALA A 231 -2.11 -0.94 -12.79
C ALA A 231 -3.32 -1.79 -12.39
N THR A 232 -3.32 -3.03 -12.83
CA THR A 232 -4.30 -4.05 -12.41
C THR A 232 -3.70 -4.85 -11.27
N ILE A 233 -4.33 -4.82 -10.11
CA ILE A 233 -3.94 -5.59 -8.92
C ILE A 233 -4.83 -6.83 -8.82
N GLU A 234 -4.25 -7.97 -8.44
CA GLU A 234 -4.97 -9.18 -8.05
C GLU A 234 -4.59 -9.57 -6.61
N ILE A 235 -5.58 -9.66 -5.73
CA ILE A 235 -5.45 -10.09 -4.34
C ILE A 235 -6.59 -11.04 -3.99
N ASN A 236 -6.27 -12.20 -3.40
CA ASN A 236 -7.27 -13.22 -3.01
C ASN A 236 -8.22 -13.67 -4.15
N GLY A 237 -7.80 -13.55 -5.41
CA GLY A 237 -8.61 -13.87 -6.59
C GLY A 237 -9.59 -12.76 -7.02
N ASN A 238 -9.60 -11.62 -6.32
CA ASN A 238 -10.27 -10.40 -6.77
C ASN A 238 -9.30 -9.51 -7.51
N SER A 239 -9.78 -8.81 -8.53
CA SER A 239 -8.98 -7.86 -9.29
C SER A 239 -9.63 -6.48 -9.32
N PHE A 240 -8.79 -5.46 -9.17
CA PHE A 240 -9.18 -4.06 -9.26
C PHE A 240 -8.06 -3.24 -9.92
N THR A 241 -8.41 -2.05 -10.41
CA THR A 241 -7.48 -1.15 -11.09
C THR A 241 -7.19 0.05 -10.21
N ILE A 242 -5.91 0.41 -10.13
CA ILE A 242 -5.42 1.61 -9.46
C ILE A 242 -4.84 2.59 -10.48
N HIS A 243 -4.80 3.87 -10.12
CA HIS A 243 -4.05 4.86 -10.85
C HIS A 243 -2.62 4.91 -10.32
N LEU A 244 -1.69 5.02 -11.27
CA LEU A 244 -0.29 5.35 -11.02
C LEU A 244 -0.20 6.86 -11.19
#